data_AF-A0A8C6U135-F1
#
_entry.id   AF-A0A8C6U135-F1
#
_cell.length_a   1.000
_cell.length_b   1.000
_cell.length_c   1.000
_cell.angle_alpha   90.00
_cell.angle_beta   90.00
_cell.angle_gamma   90.00
#
_symmetry.space_group_name_H-M   'P 1'
#
loop_
_entity.id
_entity.type
_entity.pdbx_description
1 polymer ?
#
loop_
_entity_poly.entity_id
_entity_poly.type
_entity_poly.pdbx_seq_one_letter_code
_entity_poly.pdbx_strand_id
1 'polypeptide(L)'
;MPVFYSPVPENLHMGLAYMGSSVFTNNRTADINELVSHLPLQMLLYFNMFFFPCWWFSSVFMLDVKYEYLAGYYQGLLITGIVLLTIVEVTRLYLGYMGNLMEKVPELAAFWVLSFTFPLPVLLFFLTDEDTLILPLERATHSLYLLFVLAELLASFLALRTMTRKLLLLFHLRRLGRSSGFHGNKLLHT
;
A
#
# COMPACT_ATOMS: atom_id res chain seq x y z
N MET A 1 -21.79 61.95 -17.00
CA MET A 1 -21.38 61.08 -18.13
C MET A 1 -21.76 59.65 -17.77
N PRO A 2 -22.62 58.96 -18.55
CA PRO A 2 -22.92 57.56 -18.27
C PRO A 2 -21.73 56.69 -18.70
N VAL A 3 -21.27 55.82 -17.80
CA VAL A 3 -20.18 54.87 -18.05
C VAL A 3 -20.77 53.64 -18.74
N PHE A 4 -20.41 53.46 -20.02
CA PHE A 4 -20.76 52.29 -20.81
C PHE A 4 -19.90 51.10 -20.37
N TYR A 5 -20.51 50.05 -19.81
CA TYR A 5 -19.83 48.76 -19.70
C TYR A 5 -19.96 48.04 -21.03
N SER A 6 -18.83 47.71 -21.64
CA SER A 6 -18.78 46.80 -22.79
C SER A 6 -19.12 45.39 -22.30
N PRO A 7 -20.15 44.70 -22.85
CA PRO A 7 -20.44 43.34 -22.44
C PRO A 7 -19.29 42.44 -22.90
N VAL A 8 -18.66 41.76 -21.95
CA VAL A 8 -17.71 40.68 -22.23
C VAL A 8 -18.45 39.62 -23.07
N PRO A 9 -17.89 39.19 -24.21
CA PRO A 9 -18.63 38.37 -25.14
C PRO A 9 -18.85 36.95 -24.57
N GLU A 10 -20.09 36.47 -24.64
CA GLU A 10 -20.55 35.20 -24.04
C GLU A 10 -19.80 33.96 -24.55
N ASN A 11 -19.20 34.05 -25.75
CA ASN A 11 -18.40 32.98 -26.35
C ASN A 11 -17.14 32.63 -25.54
N LEU A 12 -16.62 33.57 -24.74
CA LEU A 12 -15.43 33.37 -23.91
C LEU A 12 -15.76 32.55 -22.65
N HIS A 13 -16.94 32.78 -22.07
CA HIS A 13 -17.44 31.97 -20.96
C HIS A 13 -17.69 30.53 -21.38
N MET A 14 -18.26 30.34 -22.57
CA MET A 14 -18.57 29.02 -23.09
C MET A 14 -17.29 28.26 -23.48
N GLY A 15 -16.30 28.94 -24.05
CA GLY A 15 -14.97 28.36 -24.35
C GLY A 15 -14.20 27.93 -23.10
N LEU A 16 -14.17 28.75 -22.05
CA LEU A 16 -13.52 28.42 -20.78
C LEU A 16 -14.25 27.31 -20.03
N ALA A 17 -15.59 27.31 -20.03
CA ALA A 17 -16.39 26.24 -19.44
C ALA A 17 -16.20 24.91 -20.17
N TYR A 18 -16.08 24.93 -21.51
CA TYR A 18 -15.83 23.74 -22.32
C TYR A 18 -14.40 23.22 -22.14
N MET A 19 -13.40 24.11 -22.09
CA MET A 19 -12.02 23.72 -21.78
C MET A 19 -11.89 23.12 -20.37
N GLY A 20 -12.50 23.75 -19.36
CA GLY A 20 -12.56 23.19 -18.01
C GLY A 20 -13.23 21.82 -17.99
N SER A 21 -14.39 21.68 -18.63
CA SER A 21 -15.13 20.42 -18.72
C SER A 21 -14.38 19.34 -19.47
N SER A 22 -13.62 19.68 -20.52
CA SER A 22 -12.78 18.74 -21.27
C SER A 22 -11.59 18.22 -20.44
N VAL A 23 -11.02 19.07 -19.58
CA VAL A 23 -9.96 18.68 -18.62
C VAL A 23 -10.54 17.79 -17.51
N PHE A 24 -11.77 18.06 -17.03
CA PHE A 24 -12.43 17.21 -16.02
C PHE A 24 -12.98 15.88 -16.59
N THR A 25 -13.38 15.85 -17.85
CA THR A 25 -13.95 14.63 -18.49
C THR A 25 -12.88 13.68 -18.96
N ASN A 26 -11.74 14.17 -19.48
CA ASN A 26 -10.62 13.31 -19.85
C ASN A 26 -9.96 12.65 -18.62
N ASN A 27 -9.97 13.33 -17.46
CA ASN A 27 -9.53 12.72 -16.20
C ASN A 27 -10.47 11.59 -15.75
N ARG A 28 -11.78 11.71 -16.00
CA ARG A 28 -12.80 10.80 -15.45
C ARG A 28 -12.77 9.40 -16.07
N THR A 29 -12.29 9.23 -17.30
CA THR A 29 -12.17 7.90 -17.94
C THR A 29 -10.81 7.24 -17.72
N ALA A 30 -9.75 8.03 -17.50
CA ALA A 30 -8.48 7.51 -17.00
C ALA A 30 -8.58 7.14 -15.50
N ASP A 31 -9.21 8.00 -14.68
CA ASP A 31 -9.38 7.80 -13.24
C ASP A 31 -10.16 6.52 -12.91
N ILE A 32 -11.18 6.11 -13.66
CA ILE A 32 -11.98 4.94 -13.24
C ILE A 32 -11.17 3.63 -13.30
N ASN A 33 -10.12 3.54 -14.13
CA ASN A 33 -9.22 2.38 -14.19
C ASN A 33 -7.82 2.61 -13.57
N GLU A 34 -7.33 3.85 -13.47
CA GLU A 34 -6.02 4.17 -12.85
C GLU A 34 -6.13 4.57 -11.35
N LEU A 35 -7.31 4.93 -10.85
CA LEU A 35 -7.49 5.42 -9.47
C LEU A 35 -7.77 4.30 -8.45
N VAL A 36 -7.84 3.03 -8.87
CA VAL A 36 -8.38 1.97 -7.99
C VAL A 36 -7.33 1.28 -7.11
N SER A 37 -6.03 1.34 -7.42
CA SER A 37 -5.00 0.69 -6.59
C SER A 37 -3.60 0.87 -7.19
N HIS A 38 -2.56 0.89 -6.36
CA HIS A 38 -1.20 0.69 -6.86
C HIS A 38 -1.07 -0.74 -7.43
N LEU A 39 -1.17 -0.84 -8.76
CA LEU A 39 -1.16 -2.09 -9.52
C LEU A 39 0.03 -3.02 -9.18
N PRO A 40 1.27 -2.50 -9.01
CA PRO A 40 2.41 -3.36 -8.66
C PRO A 40 2.25 -4.02 -7.29
N LEU A 41 1.77 -3.26 -6.29
CA LEU A 41 1.57 -3.78 -4.94
C LEU A 41 0.51 -4.91 -4.94
N GLN A 42 -0.58 -4.73 -5.68
CA GLN A 42 -1.64 -5.73 -5.76
C GLN A 42 -1.17 -7.02 -6.46
N MET A 43 -0.34 -6.89 -7.51
CA MET A 43 0.26 -8.03 -8.20
C MET A 43 1.20 -8.81 -7.27
N LEU A 44 2.02 -8.12 -6.48
CA LEU A 44 2.91 -8.77 -5.50
C LEU A 44 2.12 -9.50 -4.42
N LEU A 45 1.12 -8.84 -3.81
CA LEU A 45 0.25 -9.46 -2.80
C LEU A 45 -0.47 -10.70 -3.34
N TYR A 46 -0.91 -10.67 -4.60
CA TYR A 46 -1.52 -11.80 -5.27
C TYR A 46 -0.54 -12.98 -5.37
N PHE A 47 0.67 -12.76 -5.90
CA PHE A 47 1.66 -13.84 -5.96
C PHE A 47 2.03 -14.37 -4.58
N ASN A 48 2.15 -13.49 -3.59
CA ASN A 48 2.50 -13.90 -2.25
C ASN A 48 1.41 -14.74 -1.59
N MET A 49 0.13 -14.48 -1.89
CA MET A 49 -1.00 -15.30 -1.44
C MET A 49 -0.89 -16.77 -1.91
N PHE A 50 -0.43 -17.01 -3.14
CA PHE A 50 -0.23 -18.37 -3.65
C PHE A 50 1.10 -18.99 -3.20
N PHE A 51 2.13 -18.17 -3.06
CA PHE A 51 3.43 -18.64 -2.60
C PHE A 51 3.41 -19.02 -1.11
N PHE A 52 2.63 -18.32 -0.29
CA PHE A 52 2.61 -18.50 1.16
C PHE A 52 2.24 -19.93 1.62
N PRO A 53 1.19 -20.58 1.11
CA PRO A 53 0.92 -21.99 1.42
C PRO A 53 2.09 -22.91 1.09
N CYS A 54 2.74 -22.72 -0.07
CA CYS A 54 3.90 -23.50 -0.48
C CYS A 54 5.09 -23.29 0.45
N TRP A 55 5.37 -22.04 0.83
CA TRP A 55 6.38 -21.70 1.82
C TRP A 55 6.07 -22.37 3.16
N TRP A 56 4.83 -22.28 3.64
CA TRP A 56 4.42 -22.84 4.92
C TRP A 56 4.60 -24.36 4.98
N PHE A 57 4.12 -25.09 3.95
CA PHE A 57 4.32 -26.53 3.87
C PHE A 57 5.78 -26.91 3.81
N SER A 58 6.59 -26.19 3.02
CA SER A 58 8.03 -26.43 2.97
C SER A 58 8.67 -26.21 4.34
N SER A 59 8.35 -25.11 5.02
CA SER A 59 8.93 -24.75 6.32
C SER A 59 8.59 -25.79 7.40
N VAL A 60 7.35 -26.28 7.43
CA VAL A 60 6.94 -27.35 8.35
C VAL A 60 7.69 -28.65 8.04
N PHE A 61 7.77 -29.04 6.76
CA PHE A 61 8.46 -30.26 6.36
C PHE A 61 9.95 -30.22 6.69
N MET A 62 10.62 -29.09 6.45
CA MET A 62 12.05 -28.94 6.76
C MET A 62 12.30 -28.94 8.27
N LEU A 63 11.39 -28.33 9.05
CA LEU A 63 11.46 -28.36 10.50
C LEU A 63 11.33 -29.80 11.02
N ASP A 64 10.40 -30.59 10.48
CA ASP A 64 10.20 -32.00 10.86
C ASP A 64 11.47 -32.84 10.60
N VAL A 65 12.10 -32.67 9.44
CA VAL A 65 13.34 -33.38 9.07
C VAL A 65 14.50 -33.07 10.05
N LYS A 66 14.60 -31.84 10.54
CA LYS A 66 15.68 -31.43 11.46
C LYS A 66 15.30 -31.43 12.93
N TYR A 67 14.06 -31.79 13.27
CA TYR A 67 13.50 -31.61 14.61
C TYR A 67 14.33 -32.31 15.69
N GLU A 68 14.65 -33.59 15.48
CA GLU A 68 15.42 -34.42 16.43
C GLU A 68 16.90 -34.02 16.56
N TYR A 69 17.43 -33.27 15.59
CA TYR A 69 18.83 -32.84 15.57
C TYR A 69 19.04 -31.47 16.22
N LEU A 70 17.97 -30.75 16.53
CA LEU A 70 18.02 -29.41 17.12
C LEU A 70 17.96 -29.45 18.65
N ALA A 71 18.65 -28.50 19.29
CA ALA A 71 18.49 -28.28 20.73
C ALA A 71 17.05 -27.82 21.05
N GLY A 72 16.53 -28.22 22.21
CA GLY A 72 15.12 -27.98 22.58
C GLY A 72 14.69 -26.51 22.56
N TYR A 73 15.58 -25.57 22.85
CA TYR A 73 15.26 -24.14 22.76
C TYR A 73 15.12 -23.66 21.32
N TYR A 74 15.91 -24.20 20.37
CA TYR A 74 15.77 -23.90 18.95
C TYR A 74 14.49 -24.49 18.36
N GLN A 75 14.08 -25.69 18.80
CA GLN A 75 12.79 -26.27 18.39
C GLN A 75 11.63 -25.31 18.70
N GLY A 76 11.55 -24.84 19.96
CA GLY A 76 10.51 -23.90 20.37
C GLY A 76 10.59 -22.57 19.61
N LEU A 77 11.80 -22.07 19.37
CA LEU A 77 12.02 -20.80 18.68
C LEU A 77 11.62 -20.86 17.19
N LEU A 78 11.97 -21.93 16.48
CA LEU A 78 11.57 -22.14 15.08
C LEU A 78 10.05 -22.33 14.95
N ILE A 79 9.43 -23.14 15.81
CA ILE A 79 7.97 -23.33 15.83
C ILE A 79 7.29 -21.96 16.04
N THR A 80 7.75 -21.23 17.06
CA THR A 80 7.19 -19.91 17.39
C THR A 80 7.35 -18.94 16.22
N GLY A 81 8.51 -18.92 15.56
CA GLY A 81 8.75 -18.05 14.41
C GLY A 81 7.87 -18.41 13.20
N ILE A 82 7.68 -19.69 12.88
CA ILE A 82 6.79 -20.12 11.79
C ILE A 82 5.33 -19.74 12.10
N VAL A 83 4.86 -19.97 13.34
CA VAL A 83 3.51 -19.60 13.77
C VAL A 83 3.32 -18.09 13.72
N LEU A 84 4.29 -17.33 14.24
CA LEU A 84 4.26 -15.87 14.23
C LEU A 84 4.20 -15.32 12.80
N LEU A 85 5.07 -15.81 11.90
CA LEU A 85 5.05 -15.44 10.48
C LEU A 85 3.72 -15.80 9.82
N THR A 86 3.10 -16.91 10.20
CA THR A 86 1.79 -17.31 9.65
C THR A 86 0.67 -16.34 10.03
N ILE A 87 0.56 -16.00 11.32
CA ILE A 87 -0.45 -15.05 11.80
C ILE A 87 -0.23 -13.66 11.21
N VAL A 88 1.04 -13.23 11.20
CA VAL A 88 1.43 -11.94 10.64
C VAL A 88 1.12 -11.90 9.14
N GLU A 89 1.46 -12.93 8.38
CA GLU A 89 1.23 -12.95 6.94
C GLU A 89 -0.26 -12.84 6.58
N VAL A 90 -1.13 -13.59 7.27
CA VAL A 90 -2.59 -13.48 7.04
C VAL A 90 -3.08 -12.05 7.31
N THR A 91 -2.63 -11.46 8.42
CA THR A 91 -2.98 -10.07 8.78
C THR A 91 -2.43 -9.08 7.76
N ARG A 92 -1.20 -9.30 7.30
CA ARG A 92 -0.48 -8.48 6.34
C ARG A 92 -1.17 -8.52 4.97
N LEU A 93 -1.52 -9.69 4.44
CA LEU A 93 -2.27 -9.80 3.19
C LEU A 93 -3.62 -9.10 3.26
N TYR A 94 -4.33 -9.23 4.39
CA TYR A 94 -5.60 -8.52 4.61
C TYR A 94 -5.42 -6.98 4.58
N LEU A 95 -4.47 -6.45 5.37
CA LEU A 95 -4.21 -5.00 5.43
C LEU A 95 -3.68 -4.46 4.10
N GLY A 96 -2.83 -5.21 3.40
CA GLY A 96 -2.29 -4.81 2.10
C GLY A 96 -3.38 -4.74 1.03
N TYR A 97 -4.27 -5.74 0.99
CA TYR A 97 -5.40 -5.76 0.06
C TYR A 97 -6.38 -4.62 0.35
N MET A 98 -6.81 -4.48 1.62
CA MET A 98 -7.77 -3.46 2.01
C MET A 98 -7.22 -2.04 1.90
N GLY A 99 -5.98 -1.81 2.38
CA GLY A 99 -5.33 -0.51 2.35
C GLY A 99 -5.08 -0.01 0.93
N ASN A 100 -4.74 -0.91 0.00
CA ASN A 100 -4.53 -0.55 -1.40
C ASN A 100 -5.85 -0.26 -2.14
N LEU A 101 -6.87 -1.11 -1.98
CA LEU A 101 -8.14 -0.98 -2.71
C LEU A 101 -9.04 0.13 -2.19
N MET A 102 -9.03 0.38 -0.88
CA MET A 102 -9.82 1.46 -0.28
C MET A 102 -9.05 2.79 -0.17
N GLU A 103 -7.83 2.86 -0.74
CA GLU A 103 -6.88 3.98 -0.59
C GLU A 103 -6.73 4.45 0.88
N LYS A 104 -6.83 3.52 1.83
CA LYS A 104 -6.75 3.81 3.25
C LYS A 104 -5.30 3.84 3.71
N VAL A 105 -4.73 5.04 3.73
CA VAL A 105 -3.41 5.33 4.29
C VAL A 105 -3.13 4.66 5.65
N PRO A 106 -4.03 4.68 6.66
CA PRO A 106 -3.73 4.05 7.95
C PRO A 106 -3.57 2.53 7.86
N GLU A 107 -4.37 1.83 7.04
CA GLU A 107 -4.29 0.38 6.87
C GLU A 107 -3.01 -0.01 6.11
N LEU A 108 -2.64 0.77 5.08
CA LEU A 108 -1.41 0.56 4.34
C LEU A 108 -0.15 0.90 5.16
N ALA A 109 -0.24 1.88 6.07
CA ALA A 109 0.84 2.18 7.02
C ALA A 109 1.01 1.03 8.02
N ALA A 110 -0.09 0.47 8.52
CA ALA A 110 -0.06 -0.71 9.38
C ALA A 110 0.56 -1.90 8.65
N PHE A 111 0.20 -2.16 7.38
CA PHE A 111 0.85 -3.15 6.53
C PHE A 111 2.37 -2.97 6.46
N TRP A 112 2.83 -1.73 6.20
CA TRP A 112 4.25 -1.41 6.06
C TRP A 112 5.01 -1.64 7.36
N VAL A 113 4.49 -1.11 8.48
CA VAL A 113 5.11 -1.28 9.80
C VAL A 113 5.13 -2.74 10.23
N LEU A 114 4.02 -3.47 10.03
CA LEU A 114 3.93 -4.88 10.38
C LEU A 114 4.95 -5.71 9.58
N SER A 115 5.10 -5.44 8.28
CA SER A 115 6.06 -6.08 7.37
C SER A 115 7.52 -5.82 7.76
N PHE A 116 7.81 -4.61 8.23
CA PHE A 116 9.15 -4.26 8.70
C PHE A 116 9.47 -4.86 10.07
N THR A 117 8.47 -4.94 10.96
CA THR A 117 8.68 -5.26 12.38
C THR A 117 8.78 -6.75 12.66
N PHE A 118 8.01 -7.60 11.98
CA PHE A 118 8.02 -9.05 12.26
C PHE A 118 8.63 -9.87 11.12
N PRO A 119 8.15 -9.80 9.86
CA PRO A 119 8.68 -10.63 8.79
C PRO A 119 10.17 -10.43 8.54
N LEU A 120 10.63 -9.18 8.43
CA LEU A 120 12.06 -8.92 8.17
C LEU A 120 12.99 -9.50 9.24
N PRO A 121 12.88 -9.17 10.54
CA PRO A 121 13.83 -9.67 11.53
C PRO A 121 13.73 -11.19 11.72
N VAL A 122 12.53 -11.77 11.66
CA VAL A 122 12.36 -13.22 11.81
C VAL A 122 12.93 -13.97 10.61
N LEU A 123 12.74 -13.46 9.39
CA LEU A 123 13.33 -14.07 8.19
C LEU A 123 14.84 -13.92 8.16
N LEU A 124 15.37 -12.75 8.52
CA LEU A 124 16.81 -12.55 8.62
C LEU A 124 17.42 -13.49 9.67
N PHE A 125 16.74 -13.68 10.80
CA PHE A 125 17.13 -14.65 11.81
C PHE A 125 17.20 -16.07 11.22
N PHE A 126 16.14 -16.53 10.53
CA PHE A 126 16.14 -17.84 9.88
C PHE A 126 17.20 -18.00 8.76
N LEU A 127 17.59 -16.92 8.08
CA LEU A 127 18.63 -16.97 7.04
C LEU A 127 20.07 -16.93 7.57
N THR A 128 20.29 -16.26 8.71
CA THR A 128 21.65 -15.90 9.19
C THR A 128 22.14 -16.86 10.26
N ASP A 129 21.24 -17.58 10.93
CA ASP A 129 21.57 -18.45 12.06
C ASP A 129 22.19 -19.78 11.61
N GLU A 130 23.51 -19.79 11.39
CA GLU A 130 24.26 -20.98 10.97
C GLU A 130 24.32 -22.10 12.02
N ASP A 131 23.95 -21.83 13.27
CA ASP A 131 23.85 -22.84 14.34
C ASP A 131 22.66 -23.78 14.12
N THR A 132 21.70 -23.37 13.30
CA THR A 132 20.72 -24.32 12.74
C THR A 132 21.31 -25.00 11.51
N LEU A 133 21.13 -26.31 11.38
CA LEU A 133 21.41 -27.01 10.11
C LEU A 133 20.48 -26.44 9.03
N ILE A 134 20.94 -25.40 8.32
CA ILE A 134 20.17 -24.74 7.26
C ILE A 134 20.19 -25.64 6.03
N LEU A 135 19.05 -26.27 5.74
CA LEU A 135 18.88 -27.02 4.51
C LEU A 135 18.94 -26.07 3.29
N PRO A 136 19.50 -26.49 2.15
CA PRO A 136 19.54 -25.65 0.95
C PRO A 136 18.13 -25.25 0.47
N LEU A 137 17.14 -26.13 0.64
CA LEU A 137 15.74 -25.83 0.38
C LEU A 137 15.18 -24.75 1.32
N GLU A 138 15.62 -24.77 2.58
CA GLU A 138 15.20 -23.80 3.59
C GLU A 138 15.71 -22.42 3.24
N ARG A 139 17.00 -22.34 2.90
CA ARG A 139 17.62 -21.09 2.46
C ARG A 139 16.92 -20.54 1.22
N ALA A 140 16.61 -21.38 0.24
CA ALA A 140 15.95 -20.95 -1.00
C ALA A 140 14.54 -20.40 -0.72
N THR A 141 13.73 -21.14 0.03
CA THR A 141 12.34 -20.76 0.32
C THR A 141 12.24 -19.49 1.17
N HIS A 142 13.05 -19.37 2.22
CA HIS A 142 13.08 -18.17 3.06
C HIS A 142 13.65 -16.96 2.32
N SER A 143 14.67 -17.15 1.47
CA SER A 143 15.22 -16.05 0.64
C SER A 143 14.20 -15.55 -0.38
N LEU A 144 13.42 -16.44 -0.99
CA LEU A 144 12.36 -16.05 -1.91
C LEU A 144 11.27 -15.26 -1.18
N TYR A 145 10.85 -15.73 0.00
CA TYR A 145 9.87 -15.03 0.81
C TYR A 145 10.37 -13.64 1.25
N LEU A 146 11.64 -13.54 1.67
CA LEU A 146 12.29 -12.27 1.99
C LEU A 146 12.29 -11.31 0.80
N LEU A 147 12.56 -11.81 -0.41
CA LEU A 147 12.51 -11.00 -1.62
C LEU A 147 11.10 -10.45 -1.89
N PHE A 148 10.06 -11.27 -1.73
CA PHE A 148 8.67 -10.82 -1.82
C PHE A 148 8.37 -9.71 -0.80
N VAL A 149 8.71 -9.93 0.48
CA VAL A 149 8.49 -8.95 1.55
C VAL A 149 9.22 -7.62 1.27
N LEU A 150 10.47 -7.68 0.80
CA LEU A 150 11.23 -6.47 0.45
C LEU A 150 10.60 -5.71 -0.72
N ALA A 151 10.20 -6.43 -1.77
CA ALA A 151 9.56 -5.82 -2.93
C ALA A 151 8.20 -5.19 -2.56
N GLU A 152 7.42 -5.84 -1.70
CA GLU A 152 6.16 -5.32 -1.17
C GLU A 152 6.38 -4.10 -0.26
N LEU A 153 7.42 -4.08 0.57
CA LEU A 153 7.80 -2.93 1.39
C LEU A 153 8.14 -1.70 0.54
N LEU A 154 8.88 -1.90 -0.56
CA LEU A 154 9.19 -0.83 -1.50
C LEU A 154 7.93 -0.34 -2.21
N ALA A 155 7.11 -1.26 -2.75
CA ALA A 155 5.88 -0.92 -3.45
C ALA A 155 4.88 -0.20 -2.53
N SER A 156 4.70 -0.68 -1.31
CA SER A 156 3.79 -0.08 -0.31
C SER A 156 4.30 1.27 0.19
N PHE A 157 5.61 1.48 0.30
CA PHE A 157 6.17 2.80 0.60
C PHE A 157 5.87 3.83 -0.50
N LEU A 158 6.03 3.43 -1.76
CA LEU A 158 5.68 4.28 -2.91
C LEU A 158 4.18 4.58 -2.93
N ALA A 159 3.35 3.59 -2.61
CA ALA A 159 1.91 3.75 -2.50
C ALA A 159 1.51 4.73 -1.39
N LEU A 160 2.09 4.59 -0.20
CA LEU A 160 1.91 5.50 0.94
C LEU A 160 2.26 6.95 0.58
N ARG A 161 3.40 7.17 -0.10
CA ARG A 161 3.83 8.50 -0.56
C ARG A 161 2.82 9.12 -1.52
N THR A 162 2.30 8.32 -2.45
CA THR A 162 1.35 8.79 -3.47
C THR A 162 0.01 9.14 -2.84
N MET A 163 -0.54 8.27 -2.00
CA MET A 163 -1.81 8.50 -1.31
C MET A 163 -1.76 9.70 -0.35
N THR A 164 -0.66 9.88 0.38
CA THR A 164 -0.50 11.04 1.30
C THR A 164 -0.49 12.36 0.54
N ARG A 165 0.13 12.41 -0.65
CA ARG A 165 0.11 13.59 -1.51
C ARG A 165 -1.30 13.88 -2.04
N LYS A 166 -2.05 12.87 -2.46
CA LYS A 166 -3.46 13.02 -2.87
C LYS A 166 -4.31 13.59 -1.74
N LEU A 167 -4.19 13.06 -0.53
CA LEU A 167 -4.92 13.55 0.65
C LEU A 167 -4.59 15.00 0.99
N LEU A 168 -3.31 15.38 0.94
CA LEU A 168 -2.88 16.76 1.14
C LEU A 168 -3.51 17.69 0.10
N LEU A 169 -3.46 17.34 -1.18
CA LEU A 169 -4.06 18.13 -2.26
C LEU A 169 -5.56 18.32 -2.06
N LEU A 170 -6.29 17.25 -1.73
CA LEU A 170 -7.72 17.32 -1.44
C LEU A 170 -8.01 18.20 -0.22
N PHE A 171 -7.17 18.14 0.82
CA PHE A 171 -7.29 19.00 1.99
C PHE A 171 -7.07 20.48 1.63
N HIS A 172 -6.05 20.79 0.83
CA HIS A 172 -5.79 22.14 0.35
C HIS A 172 -6.94 22.68 -0.51
N LEU A 173 -7.47 21.88 -1.44
CA LEU A 173 -8.61 22.26 -2.27
C LEU A 173 -9.88 22.50 -1.43
N ARG A 174 -10.17 21.63 -0.45
CA ARG A 174 -11.31 21.82 0.48
C ARG A 174 -11.16 23.10 1.30
N ARG A 175 -9.94 23.44 1.70
CA ARG A 175 -9.66 24.68 2.44
C ARG A 175 -9.92 25.92 1.60
N LEU A 176 -9.50 25.90 0.33
CA LEU A 176 -9.74 27.00 -0.62
C LEU A 176 -11.23 27.17 -0.91
N GLY A 177 -11.96 26.10 -1.22
CA GLY A 177 -13.40 26.16 -1.48
C GLY A 177 -14.21 26.73 -0.31
N ARG A 178 -13.86 26.37 0.94
CA ARG A 178 -14.46 26.96 2.15
C ARG A 178 -14.20 28.46 2.28
N SER A 179 -12.99 28.92 1.94
CA SER A 179 -12.63 30.34 1.99
C SER A 179 -13.39 31.16 0.94
N SER A 180 -13.56 30.62 -0.27
CA SER A 180 -14.32 31.26 -1.35
C SER A 180 -15.82 31.36 -1.04
N GLY A 181 -16.41 30.31 -0.43
CA GLY A 181 -17.81 30.32 0.00
C GLY A 181 -18.11 31.37 1.09
N PHE A 182 -17.13 31.68 1.93
CA PHE A 182 -17.27 32.71 2.97
C PHE A 182 -17.21 34.15 2.40
N HIS A 183 -16.46 34.37 1.32
CA HIS A 183 -16.42 35.67 0.63
C HIS A 183 -17.65 35.94 -0.23
N GLY A 184 -18.24 34.91 -0.85
CA GLY A 184 -19.49 35.05 -1.61
C GLY A 184 -20.69 35.46 -0.74
N ASN A 185 -20.79 34.95 0.49
CA ASN A 185 -21.88 35.30 1.41
C ASN A 185 -21.78 36.71 2.01
N LYS A 186 -20.60 37.34 1.98
CA LYS A 186 -20.42 38.73 2.43
C LYS A 186 -20.85 39.78 1.40
N LEU A 187 -20.92 39.40 0.12
CA LEU A 187 -21.29 40.30 -0.97
C LEU A 187 -22.81 40.30 -1.28
N LEU A 188 -23.56 39.38 -0.68
CA LEU A 188 -25.03 39.27 -0.84
C LEU A 188 -25.83 40.00 0.25
N HIS A 189 -25.16 40.63 1.22
CA HIS A 189 -25.78 41.27 2.39
C HIS A 189 -25.51 42.78 2.51
N THR A 190 -25.08 43.42 1.42
CA THR A 190 -24.98 44.89 1.26
C THR A 190 -25.63 45.29 -0.04
#